data_AF-A0A3B9K3K1-F1
#
_entry.id   AF-A0A3B9K3K1-F1
#
_cell.length_a   1.000
_cell.length_b   1.000
_cell.length_c   1.000
_cell.angle_alpha   90.00
_cell.angle_beta   90.00
_cell.angle_gamma   90.00
#
_symmetry.space_group_name_H-M   'P 1'
#
loop_
_entity.id
_entity.type
_entity.pdbx_description
1 polymer ?
#
loop_
_entity_poly.entity_id
_entity_poly.type
_entity_poly.pdbx_seq_one_letter_code
_entity_poly.pdbx_strand_id
1 'polypeptide(L)'
;EVMKEGSVTISKSNQKPVEIGRVEKMSKSKKNVIDPEDIINKYGADTARLFVLSDTPPERDLEWTSEGIEGTWKYINKLWKLVDKHLKNIPSIKTNKPKKLNKESIQILKEIHKTISLVSNDYEKFKFNRAIARIRELTNIFSDI
;
A
#
# COMPACT_ATOMS: atom_id res chain seq x y z
N GLU A 1 -7.51 -21.86 12.35
CA GLU A 1 -6.75 -21.23 11.25
C GLU A 1 -6.45 -22.24 10.17
N VAL A 2 -6.33 -21.77 8.93
CA VAL A 2 -5.99 -22.58 7.77
C VAL A 2 -4.65 -22.12 7.20
N MET A 3 -3.94 -23.00 6.49
CA MET A 3 -2.72 -22.69 5.76
C MET A 3 -2.77 -23.32 4.37
N LYS A 4 -2.22 -22.65 3.36
CA LYS A 4 -2.06 -23.21 2.01
C LYS A 4 -0.73 -23.98 1.93
N GLU A 5 -0.80 -25.24 1.50
CA GLU A 5 0.35 -26.04 1.07
C GLU A 5 0.17 -26.41 -0.40
N GLY A 6 0.90 -25.72 -1.29
CA GLY A 6 0.72 -25.87 -2.73
C GLY A 6 -0.70 -25.48 -3.17
N SER A 7 -1.43 -26.44 -3.75
CA SER A 7 -2.82 -26.27 -4.20
C SER A 7 -3.88 -26.63 -3.15
N VAL A 8 -3.48 -27.17 -1.98
CA VAL A 8 -4.40 -27.66 -0.95
C VAL A 8 -4.41 -26.68 0.24
N THR A 9 -5.58 -26.45 0.80
CA THR A 9 -5.73 -25.70 2.06
C THR A 9 -5.94 -26.70 3.19
N ILE A 10 -5.15 -26.61 4.26
CA ILE A 10 -5.22 -27.50 5.42
C ILE A 10 -5.50 -26.72 6.70
N SER A 11 -6.14 -27.35 7.67
CA SER A 11 -6.34 -26.78 9.00
C SER A 11 -5.06 -26.87 9.82
N LYS A 12 -4.62 -25.75 10.43
CA LYS A 12 -3.42 -25.74 11.29
C LYS A 12 -3.55 -26.63 12.53
N SER A 13 -4.77 -26.90 13.01
CA SER A 13 -4.97 -27.62 14.27
C SER A 13 -4.87 -29.14 14.13
N ASN A 14 -5.18 -29.68 12.95
CA ASN A 14 -5.25 -31.13 12.72
C ASN A 14 -4.68 -31.59 11.37
N GLN A 15 -4.11 -30.67 10.59
CA GLN A 15 -3.53 -30.90 9.26
C GLN A 15 -4.45 -31.58 8.23
N LYS A 16 -5.77 -31.53 8.46
CA LYS A 16 -6.74 -32.10 7.51
C LYS A 16 -7.06 -31.09 6.39
N PRO A 17 -7.31 -31.54 5.16
CA PRO A 17 -7.82 -30.69 4.08
C PRO A 17 -9.11 -29.99 4.48
N VAL A 18 -9.25 -28.74 4.04
CA VAL A 18 -10.42 -27.89 4.28
C VAL A 18 -10.82 -27.21 2.98
N GLU A 19 -12.12 -27.19 2.73
CA GLU A 19 -12.71 -26.48 1.60
C GLU A 19 -12.92 -25.01 1.99
N ILE A 20 -12.48 -24.09 1.11
CA ILE A 20 -12.68 -22.66 1.33
C ILE A 20 -14.10 -22.31 0.89
N GLY A 21 -14.94 -21.91 1.84
CA GLY A 21 -16.28 -21.41 1.58
C GLY A 21 -16.29 -19.99 0.98
N ARG A 22 -17.49 -19.42 0.82
CA ARG A 22 -17.64 -18.04 0.34
C ARG A 22 -17.09 -17.05 1.37
N VAL A 23 -16.63 -15.90 0.88
CA VAL A 23 -16.26 -14.77 1.73
C VAL A 23 -17.51 -14.28 2.45
N GLU A 24 -17.41 -14.10 3.77
CA GLU A 24 -18.50 -13.66 4.62
C GLU A 24 -18.01 -12.61 5.62
N LYS A 25 -18.95 -11.79 6.13
CA LYS A 25 -18.67 -10.81 7.20
C LYS A 25 -17.91 -11.46 8.37
N MET A 26 -16.86 -10.78 8.83
CA MET A 26 -16.08 -11.21 10.00
C MET A 26 -16.94 -11.24 11.27
N SER A 27 -16.90 -12.35 12.01
CA SER A 27 -17.55 -12.49 13.31
C SER A 27 -16.93 -13.61 14.16
N LYS A 28 -16.98 -13.47 15.49
CA LYS A 28 -16.47 -14.50 16.40
C LYS A 28 -17.16 -15.86 16.24
N SER A 29 -18.48 -15.85 16.01
CA SER A 29 -19.27 -17.09 15.81
C SER A 29 -18.86 -17.86 14.55
N LYS A 30 -18.44 -17.15 13.49
CA LYS A 30 -17.95 -17.74 12.24
C LYS A 30 -16.47 -18.10 12.24
N LYS A 31 -15.73 -17.76 13.32
CA LYS A 31 -14.29 -18.06 13.48
C LYS A 31 -13.44 -17.58 12.29
N ASN A 32 -13.85 -16.48 11.65
CA ASN A 32 -13.20 -15.87 10.49
C ASN A 32 -12.65 -14.46 10.80
N VAL A 33 -12.48 -14.12 12.08
CA VAL A 33 -11.85 -12.86 12.50
C VAL A 33 -10.35 -12.95 12.24
N ILE A 34 -9.81 -11.92 11.61
CA ILE A 34 -8.36 -11.76 11.44
C ILE A 34 -7.87 -10.86 12.56
N ASP A 35 -6.85 -11.32 13.28
CA ASP A 35 -6.17 -10.50 14.27
C ASP A 35 -5.23 -9.52 13.54
N PRO A 36 -5.43 -8.19 13.65
CA PRO A 36 -4.54 -7.21 13.05
C PRO A 36 -3.12 -7.28 13.64
N GLU A 37 -2.96 -7.80 14.86
CA GLU A 37 -1.68 -7.88 15.55
C GLU A 37 -0.69 -8.78 14.81
N ASP A 38 -1.15 -9.88 14.19
CA ASP A 38 -0.31 -10.76 13.36
C ASP A 38 0.26 -10.02 12.15
N ILE A 39 -0.56 -9.15 11.52
CA ILE A 39 -0.16 -8.37 10.36
C ILE A 39 0.83 -7.28 10.79
N ILE A 40 0.57 -6.62 11.91
CA ILE A 40 1.44 -5.57 12.45
C ILE A 40 2.81 -6.14 12.82
N ASN A 41 2.85 -7.28 13.51
CA ASN A 41 4.10 -7.92 13.90
C ASN A 41 4.91 -8.41 12.70
N LYS A 42 4.25 -8.89 11.63
CA LYS A 42 4.94 -9.42 10.45
C LYS A 42 5.34 -8.35 9.43
N TYR A 43 4.49 -7.35 9.21
CA TYR A 43 4.63 -6.39 8.10
C TYR A 43 4.66 -4.92 8.53
N GLY A 44 4.45 -4.63 9.81
CA GLY A 44 4.38 -3.27 10.36
C GLY A 44 3.00 -2.62 10.23
N ALA A 45 2.73 -1.66 11.11
CA ALA A 45 1.45 -0.96 11.19
C ALA A 45 1.10 -0.19 9.90
N ASP A 46 2.09 0.38 9.21
CA ASP A 46 1.86 1.11 7.98
C ASP A 46 1.40 0.21 6.84
N THR A 47 1.85 -1.05 6.79
CA THR A 47 1.34 -2.03 5.82
C THR A 47 -0.15 -2.28 6.05
N ALA A 48 -0.56 -2.52 7.29
CA ALA A 48 -1.96 -2.75 7.62
C ALA A 48 -2.83 -1.54 7.26
N ARG A 49 -2.41 -0.33 7.67
CA ARG A 49 -3.13 0.92 7.37
C ARG A 49 -3.24 1.19 5.87
N LEU A 50 -2.13 1.04 5.15
CA LEU A 50 -2.09 1.31 3.72
C LEU A 50 -2.90 0.28 2.93
N PHE A 51 -2.92 -0.99 3.36
CA PHE A 51 -3.73 -2.03 2.75
C PHE A 51 -5.21 -1.66 2.82
N VAL A 52 -5.71 -1.37 4.03
CA VAL A 52 -7.10 -0.98 4.27
C VAL A 52 -7.52 0.25 3.45
N LEU A 53 -6.64 1.25 3.35
CA LEU A 53 -6.94 2.50 2.64
C LEU A 53 -6.79 2.42 1.12
N SER A 54 -6.00 1.47 0.60
CA SER A 54 -5.62 1.45 -0.82
C SER A 54 -6.48 0.55 -1.69
N ASP A 55 -7.01 -0.53 -1.13
CA ASP A 55 -7.64 -1.59 -1.92
C ASP A 55 -9.05 -1.21 -2.37
N THR A 56 -9.86 -0.69 -1.45
CA THR A 56 -11.30 -0.53 -1.66
C THR A 56 -11.78 0.84 -1.14
N PRO A 57 -12.71 1.54 -1.83
CA PRO A 57 -13.34 2.75 -1.30
C PRO A 57 -13.96 2.52 0.08
N PRO A 58 -13.99 3.52 0.97
CA PRO A 58 -14.47 3.32 2.35
C PRO A 58 -15.94 2.89 2.42
N GLU A 59 -16.72 3.06 1.35
CA GLU A 59 -18.12 2.68 1.27
C GLU A 59 -18.36 1.21 0.86
N ARG A 60 -17.29 0.45 0.57
CA ARG A 60 -17.38 -0.94 0.09
C ARG A 60 -16.70 -1.89 1.07
N ASP A 61 -17.15 -3.14 1.07
CA ASP A 61 -16.55 -4.20 1.88
C ASP A 61 -15.13 -4.51 1.41
N LEU A 62 -14.20 -4.57 2.37
CA LEU A 62 -12.81 -4.94 2.15
C LEU A 62 -12.65 -6.45 2.41
N GLU A 63 -12.09 -7.15 1.43
CA GLU A 63 -11.62 -8.52 1.62
C GLU A 63 -10.17 -8.53 2.11
N TRP A 64 -9.91 -9.23 3.20
CA TRP A 64 -8.56 -9.38 3.73
C TRP A 64 -7.83 -10.50 3.01
N THR A 65 -6.97 -10.14 2.07
CA THR A 65 -6.16 -11.10 1.30
C THR A 65 -4.69 -11.03 1.71
N SER A 66 -4.03 -12.19 1.80
CA SER A 66 -2.60 -12.25 2.12
C SER A 66 -1.77 -11.61 1.00
N GLU A 67 -2.21 -11.79 -0.23
CA GLU A 67 -1.61 -11.23 -1.44
C GLU A 67 -1.69 -9.70 -1.44
N GLY A 68 -2.82 -9.10 -1.03
CA GLY A 68 -2.97 -7.65 -0.94
C GLY A 68 -2.10 -7.02 0.15
N ILE A 69 -1.99 -7.68 1.31
CA ILE A 69 -1.09 -7.27 2.39
C ILE A 69 0.37 -7.33 1.92
N GLU A 70 0.79 -8.45 1.32
CA GLU A 70 2.15 -8.62 0.82
C GLU A 70 2.48 -7.61 -0.29
N GLY A 71 1.54 -7.32 -1.19
CA GLY A 71 1.69 -6.29 -2.21
C GLY A 71 1.90 -4.89 -1.62
N THR A 72 1.18 -4.57 -0.55
CA THR A 72 1.33 -3.30 0.18
C THR A 72 2.70 -3.21 0.87
N TRP A 73 3.12 -4.28 1.52
CA TRP A 73 4.45 -4.36 2.15
C TRP A 73 5.58 -4.21 1.12
N LYS A 74 5.47 -4.88 -0.03
CA LYS A 74 6.43 -4.73 -1.14
C LYS A 74 6.50 -3.28 -1.64
N TYR A 75 5.36 -2.61 -1.76
CA TYR A 75 5.33 -1.20 -2.17
C TYR A 75 6.02 -0.29 -1.15
N ILE A 76 5.76 -0.44 0.15
CA ILE A 76 6.42 0.37 1.19
C ILE A 76 7.94 0.17 1.14
N ASN A 77 8.40 -1.07 0.98
CA ASN A 77 9.84 -1.35 0.83
C ASN A 77 10.43 -0.77 -0.46
N LYS A 78 9.68 -0.76 -1.58
CA LYS A 78 10.10 -0.09 -2.82
C LYS A 78 10.28 1.41 -2.59
N LEU A 79 9.31 2.05 -1.93
CA LEU A 79 9.37 3.47 -1.60
C LEU A 79 10.56 3.78 -0.67
N TRP A 80 10.78 2.97 0.35
CA TRP A 80 11.93 3.11 1.24
C TRP A 80 13.26 3.06 0.47
N LYS A 81 13.45 2.03 -0.37
CA LYS A 81 14.66 1.88 -1.18
C LYS A 81 14.88 3.04 -2.15
N LEU A 82 13.80 3.56 -2.73
CA LEU A 82 13.85 4.73 -3.61
C LEU A 82 14.37 5.96 -2.85
N VAL A 83 13.84 6.24 -1.67
CA VAL A 83 14.30 7.38 -0.86
C VAL A 83 15.74 7.18 -0.39
N ASP A 84 16.06 6.00 0.13
CA ASP A 84 17.39 5.66 0.66
C ASP A 84 18.49 5.79 -0.42
N LYS A 85 18.23 5.30 -1.64
CA LYS A 85 19.13 5.42 -2.81
C LYS A 85 19.52 6.88 -3.08
N HIS A 86 18.59 7.81 -2.91
CA HIS A 86 18.80 9.23 -3.23
C HIS A 86 19.11 10.09 -1.99
N LEU A 87 19.09 9.53 -0.77
CA LEU A 87 19.17 10.28 0.48
C LEU A 87 20.39 11.21 0.56
N LYS A 88 21.55 10.73 0.11
CA LYS A 88 22.81 11.53 0.09
C LYS A 88 22.80 12.66 -0.94
N ASN A 89 21.95 12.56 -1.96
CA ASN A 89 21.80 13.54 -3.04
C ASN A 89 20.69 14.56 -2.74
N ILE A 90 19.91 14.36 -1.65
CA ILE A 90 18.88 15.32 -1.25
C ILE A 90 19.58 16.56 -0.69
N PRO A 91 19.37 17.75 -1.30
CA PRO A 91 19.98 18.97 -0.82
C PRO A 91 19.42 19.37 0.55
N SER A 92 20.22 20.09 1.35
CA SER A 92 19.73 20.64 2.62
C SER A 92 18.47 21.50 2.42
N ILE A 93 17.65 21.63 3.46
CA ILE A 93 16.41 22.44 3.45
C ILE A 93 16.68 23.90 3.05
N LYS A 94 17.88 24.43 3.32
CA LYS A 94 18.25 25.83 3.00
C LYS A 94 18.83 26.01 1.60
N THR A 95 18.92 24.95 0.82
CA THR A 95 19.48 25.03 -0.53
C THR A 95 18.50 25.79 -1.45
N ASN A 96 19.00 26.84 -2.10
CA ASN A 96 18.21 27.61 -3.06
C ASN A 96 17.80 26.74 -4.25
N LYS A 97 16.58 26.97 -4.75
CA LYS A 97 16.13 26.33 -5.98
C LYS A 97 17.07 26.70 -7.15
N PRO A 98 17.32 25.77 -8.10
CA PRO A 98 18.08 26.08 -9.29
C PRO A 98 17.46 27.25 -10.06
N LYS A 99 18.28 28.19 -10.55
CA LYS A 99 17.80 29.34 -11.34
C LYS A 99 17.23 28.93 -12.71
N LYS A 100 17.64 27.77 -13.23
CA LYS A 100 17.15 27.18 -14.47
C LYS A 100 16.93 25.70 -14.25
N LEU A 101 15.83 25.19 -14.78
CA LEU A 101 15.49 23.77 -14.78
C LEU A 101 15.50 23.26 -16.22
N ASN A 102 16.01 22.05 -16.42
CA ASN A 102 15.91 21.40 -17.72
C ASN A 102 14.46 20.95 -17.99
N LYS A 103 14.15 20.58 -19.24
CA LYS A 103 12.79 20.20 -19.64
C LYS A 103 12.24 19.01 -18.83
N GLU A 104 13.09 18.04 -18.51
CA GLU A 104 12.74 16.86 -17.72
C GLU A 104 12.36 17.23 -16.27
N SER A 105 13.16 18.05 -15.60
CA SER A 105 12.88 18.57 -14.26
C SER A 105 11.57 19.36 -14.21
N ILE A 106 11.29 20.14 -15.25
CA ILE A 106 10.02 20.87 -15.38
C ILE A 106 8.85 19.89 -15.52
N GLN A 107 9.01 18.81 -16.28
CA GLN A 107 7.97 17.81 -16.45
C GLN A 107 7.68 17.06 -15.13
N ILE A 108 8.73 16.66 -14.41
CA ILE A 108 8.59 16.02 -13.09
C ILE A 108 7.88 16.95 -12.10
N LEU A 109 8.27 18.23 -12.05
CA LEU A 109 7.60 19.22 -11.21
C LEU A 109 6.10 19.35 -11.54
N LYS A 110 5.73 19.33 -12.82
CA LYS A 110 4.31 19.34 -13.21
C LYS A 110 3.56 18.13 -12.65
N GLU A 111 4.12 16.92 -12.76
CA GLU A 111 3.50 15.72 -12.22
C GLU A 111 3.44 15.73 -10.68
N ILE A 112 4.43 16.31 -10.00
CA ILE A 112 4.38 16.55 -8.54
C ILE A 112 3.21 17.49 -8.20
N HIS A 113 3.13 18.66 -8.82
CA HIS A 113 2.07 19.65 -8.54
C HIS A 113 0.67 19.11 -8.86
N LYS A 114 0.54 18.39 -9.98
CA LYS A 114 -0.69 17.70 -10.36
C LYS A 114 -1.06 16.66 -9.31
N THR A 115 -0.11 15.80 -8.91
CA THR A 115 -0.34 14.78 -7.87
C THR A 115 -0.77 15.42 -6.56
N ILE A 116 -0.12 16.51 -6.11
CA ILE A 116 -0.51 17.23 -4.88
C ILE A 116 -1.97 17.69 -4.96
N SER A 117 -2.34 18.43 -6.01
CA SER A 117 -3.71 18.94 -6.18
C SER A 117 -4.74 17.81 -6.19
N LEU A 118 -4.43 16.76 -6.94
CA LEU A 118 -5.27 15.58 -7.09
C LEU A 118 -5.41 14.79 -5.79
N VAL A 119 -4.33 14.58 -5.04
CA VAL A 119 -4.35 13.91 -3.73
C VAL A 119 -5.14 14.74 -2.72
N SER A 120 -4.93 16.06 -2.66
CA SER A 120 -5.67 16.95 -1.77
C SER A 120 -7.18 16.87 -2.02
N ASN A 121 -7.63 16.96 -3.27
CA ASN A 121 -9.05 16.84 -3.60
C ASN A 121 -9.64 15.46 -3.24
N ASP A 122 -8.90 14.38 -3.49
CA ASP A 122 -9.38 13.03 -3.18
C ASP A 122 -9.41 12.79 -1.66
N TYR A 123 -8.49 13.40 -0.90
CA TYR A 123 -8.46 13.36 0.57
C TYR A 123 -9.70 14.03 1.18
N GLU A 124 -10.05 15.25 0.74
CA GLU A 124 -11.25 15.98 1.19
C GLU A 124 -12.55 15.21 0.91
N LYS A 125 -12.55 14.37 -0.13
CA LYS A 125 -13.70 13.54 -0.54
C LYS A 125 -13.66 12.13 0.05
N PHE A 126 -12.74 11.85 0.97
CA PHE A 126 -12.52 10.54 1.57
C PHE A 126 -12.25 9.42 0.54
N LYS A 127 -11.73 9.76 -0.65
CA LYS A 127 -11.36 8.81 -1.71
C LYS A 127 -9.89 8.38 -1.58
N PHE A 128 -9.55 7.80 -0.43
CA PHE A 128 -8.18 7.44 -0.06
C PHE A 128 -7.52 6.46 -1.02
N ASN A 129 -8.27 5.47 -1.52
CA ASN A 129 -7.76 4.49 -2.48
C ASN A 129 -7.25 5.16 -3.76
N ARG A 130 -7.97 6.17 -4.26
CA ARG A 130 -7.55 6.97 -5.42
C ARG A 130 -6.36 7.88 -5.09
N ALA A 131 -6.35 8.50 -3.91
CA ALA A 131 -5.22 9.30 -3.46
C ALA A 131 -3.93 8.47 -3.39
N ILE A 132 -4.00 7.25 -2.86
CA ILE A 132 -2.86 6.32 -2.78
C ILE A 132 -2.43 5.85 -4.18
N ALA A 133 -3.37 5.56 -5.08
CA ALA A 133 -3.05 5.20 -6.47
C ALA A 133 -2.22 6.32 -7.16
N ARG A 134 -2.60 7.58 -6.96
CA ARG A 134 -1.87 8.75 -7.49
C ARG A 134 -0.46 8.86 -6.91
N ILE A 135 -0.27 8.57 -5.62
CA ILE A 135 1.06 8.53 -5.00
C ILE A 135 1.90 7.38 -5.57
N ARG A 136 1.29 6.21 -5.84
CA ARG A 136 1.97 5.07 -6.48
C ARG A 136 2.41 5.41 -7.91
N GLU A 137 1.56 6.09 -8.67
CA GLU A 137 1.90 6.60 -10.02
C GLU A 137 3.09 7.55 -9.96
N LEU A 138 3.07 8.53 -9.04
CA LEU A 138 4.19 9.45 -8.83
C LEU A 138 5.48 8.71 -8.42
N THR A 139 5.36 7.70 -7.56
CA THR A 139 6.50 6.86 -7.14
C THR A 139 7.13 6.12 -8.32
N ASN A 140 6.31 5.67 -9.28
CA ASN A 140 6.83 5.03 -10.50
C ASN A 140 7.57 6.03 -11.39
N ILE A 141 7.04 7.24 -11.56
CA ILE A 141 7.75 8.31 -12.29
C ILE A 141 9.15 8.56 -11.71
N PHE A 142 9.27 8.58 -10.37
CA PHE A 142 10.58 8.71 -9.72
C PHE A 142 11.46 7.46 -9.80
N SER A 143 10.88 6.28 -9.97
CA SER A 143 11.65 5.03 -10.09
C SER A 143 12.36 4.92 -11.44
N ASP A 144 11.85 5.61 -12.45
CA ASP A 144 12.39 5.60 -13.82
C ASP A 144 13.54 6.62 -14.02
N ILE A 145 13.94 7.31 -12.95
CA ILE A 145 15.01 8.33 -12.90
C ILE A 145 16.23 7.78 -12.13
#